data_AF-A0AAV1F3L8-F1
#
_entry.id   AF-A0AAV1F3L8-F1
#
_cell.length_a   1.000
_cell.length_b   1.000
_cell.length_c   1.000
_cell.angle_alpha   90.00
_cell.angle_beta   90.00
_cell.angle_gamma   90.00
#
_symmetry.space_group_name_H-M   'P 1'
#
loop_
_entity.id
_entity.type
_entity.pdbx_description
1 polymer ?
#
loop_
_entity_poly.entity_id
_entity_poly.type
_entity_poly.pdbx_seq_one_letter_code
_entity_poly.pdbx_strand_id
1 'polypeptide(L)'
;MDLQPAFKLIPGLSSSYSFFRGMAISMRANNERFQELAQRVTFLEDFVLKIQANGLDRKSHSVKNALEDLSRTLENTRRWMRKYSKFSRMKKVLKCAKYADRINYFERKLSDCFMFLSGNVMSTLGNEMV
;
A
#
# COMPACT_ATOMS: atom_id res chain seq x y z
N MET A 1 5.31 2.18 -20.17
CA MET A 1 5.94 1.52 -19.02
C MET A 1 5.14 0.27 -18.73
N ASP A 2 5.58 -0.86 -19.29
CA ASP A 2 5.00 -2.16 -19.00
C ASP A 2 5.27 -2.53 -17.55
N LEU A 3 4.19 -2.67 -16.77
CA LEU A 3 4.26 -3.21 -15.42
C LEU A 3 4.65 -4.69 -15.53
N GLN A 4 5.74 -5.06 -14.86
CA GLN A 4 6.34 -6.40 -14.85
C GLN A 4 5.30 -7.52 -14.60
N PRO A 5 5.55 -8.75 -15.09
CA PRO A 5 4.65 -9.90 -14.94
C PRO A 5 4.29 -10.23 -13.47
N ALA A 6 5.06 -9.73 -12.50
CA ALA A 6 4.86 -9.83 -11.07
C ALA A 6 3.50 -9.23 -10.61
N PHE A 7 3.06 -8.11 -11.19
CA PHE A 7 1.76 -7.49 -10.84
C PHE A 7 0.54 -8.27 -11.34
N LYS A 8 0.71 -9.25 -12.25
CA LYS A 8 -0.41 -10.03 -12.79
C LYS A 8 -1.01 -10.99 -11.75
N LEU A 9 -0.29 -11.31 -10.67
CA LEU A 9 -0.74 -12.27 -9.66
C LEU A 9 -1.70 -11.68 -8.63
N ILE A 10 -1.69 -10.35 -8.42
CA ILE A 10 -2.52 -9.71 -7.39
C ILE A 10 -3.29 -8.52 -8.01
N PRO A 11 -4.58 -8.73 -8.35
CA PRO A 11 -5.41 -7.71 -8.96
C PRO A 11 -5.50 -6.44 -8.12
N GLY A 12 -5.46 -5.27 -8.78
CA GLY A 12 -5.70 -3.97 -8.15
C GLY A 12 -4.51 -3.36 -7.41
N LEU A 13 -3.44 -4.12 -7.20
CA LEU A 13 -2.27 -3.65 -6.46
C LEU A 13 -1.54 -2.52 -7.21
N SER A 14 -1.22 -2.74 -8.49
CA SER A 14 -0.59 -1.72 -9.35
C SER A 14 -1.44 -0.44 -9.49
N SER A 15 -2.75 -0.60 -9.70
CA SER A 15 -3.67 0.53 -9.81
C SER A 15 -3.83 1.30 -8.50
N SER A 16 -3.52 0.67 -7.37
CA SER A 16 -3.45 1.34 -6.08
C SER A 16 -2.17 2.16 -5.97
N TYR A 17 -1.00 1.56 -6.22
CA TYR A 17 0.27 2.28 -6.16
C TYR A 17 0.31 3.53 -7.04
N SER A 18 -0.15 3.41 -8.29
CA SER A 18 -0.22 4.55 -9.22
C SER A 18 -1.14 5.68 -8.71
N PHE A 19 -2.24 5.33 -8.04
CA PHE A 19 -3.14 6.32 -7.45
C PHE A 19 -2.47 7.09 -6.32
N PHE A 20 -1.80 6.40 -5.39
CA PHE A 20 -1.10 7.06 -4.28
C PHE A 20 0.06 7.95 -4.77
N ARG A 21 0.83 7.51 -5.77
CA ARG A 21 1.88 8.34 -6.40
C ARG A 21 1.31 9.61 -7.02
N GLY A 22 0.23 9.51 -7.82
CA GLY A 22 -0.42 10.67 -8.44
C GLY A 22 -1.01 11.63 -7.41
N MET A 23 -1.54 11.09 -6.31
CA MET A 23 -2.03 11.89 -5.19
C MET A 23 -0.91 12.65 -4.47
N ALA A 24 0.23 12.01 -4.20
CA ALA A 24 1.37 12.64 -3.56
C ALA A 24 1.85 13.87 -4.35
N ILE A 25 1.90 13.75 -5.68
CA ILE A 25 2.25 14.84 -6.59
C ILE A 25 1.21 15.97 -6.50
N SER A 26 -0.08 15.62 -6.56
CA SER A 26 -1.19 16.59 -6.52
C SER A 26 -1.32 17.32 -5.18
N MET A 27 -0.93 16.67 -4.08
CA MET A 27 -1.04 17.20 -2.72
C MET A 27 0.29 17.71 -2.14
N ARG A 28 1.36 17.69 -2.95
CA ARG A 28 2.74 18.03 -2.57
C ARG A 28 2.84 19.37 -1.83
N ALA A 29 1.99 20.35 -2.14
CA ALA A 29 2.02 21.69 -1.54
C ALA A 29 1.20 21.87 -0.25
N ASN A 30 0.38 20.90 0.19
CA ASN A 30 -0.65 21.15 1.22
C ASN A 30 -0.75 20.12 2.35
N ASN A 31 -0.04 18.99 2.30
CA ASN A 31 -0.23 17.96 3.32
C ASN A 31 0.93 16.96 3.42
N GLU A 32 1.79 17.16 4.43
CA GLU A 32 2.92 16.27 4.74
C GLU A 32 2.47 14.83 5.02
N ARG A 33 1.33 14.62 5.68
CA ARG A 33 0.82 13.27 5.97
C ARG A 33 0.44 12.49 4.71
N PHE A 34 0.00 13.17 3.65
CA PHE A 34 -0.19 12.49 2.36
C PHE A 34 1.11 12.10 1.70
N GLN A 35 2.15 12.92 1.88
CA GLN A 35 3.47 12.56 1.38
C GLN A 35 4.02 11.36 2.14
N GLU A 36 3.90 11.32 3.46
CA GLU A 36 4.31 10.19 4.29
C GLU A 36 3.56 8.91 3.91
N LEU A 37 2.22 8.98 3.79
CA LEU A 37 1.41 7.86 3.35
C LEU A 37 1.85 7.35 1.96
N ALA A 38 2.11 8.26 1.02
CA ALA A 38 2.54 7.87 -0.32
C ALA A 38 3.96 7.31 -0.36
N GLN A 39 4.89 7.85 0.44
CA GLN A 39 6.23 7.29 0.59
C GLN A 39 6.18 5.87 1.17
N ARG A 40 5.34 5.65 2.18
CA ARG A 40 5.14 4.34 2.80
C ARG A 40 4.55 3.33 1.82
N VAL A 41 3.58 3.77 1.02
CA VAL A 41 3.00 2.97 -0.06
C VAL A 41 4.03 2.67 -1.16
N THR A 42 4.93 3.61 -1.48
CA THR A 42 6.03 3.40 -2.44
C THR A 42 7.04 2.38 -1.90
N PHE A 43 7.43 2.48 -0.63
CA PHE A 43 8.30 1.50 -0.01
C PHE A 43 7.69 0.10 0.02
N LEU A 44 6.37 0.01 0.27
CA LEU A 44 5.63 -1.24 0.16
C LEU A 44 5.61 -1.80 -1.26
N GLU A 45 5.49 -0.95 -2.29
CA GLU A 45 5.58 -1.37 -3.69
C GLU A 45 6.93 -2.06 -3.97
N ASP A 46 8.03 -1.40 -3.59
CA ASP A 46 9.38 -1.94 -3.77
C ASP A 46 9.57 -3.25 -3.00
N PHE A 47 8.98 -3.36 -1.81
CA PHE A 47 9.05 -4.58 -1.01
C PHE A 47 8.27 -5.73 -1.66
N VAL A 48 7.06 -5.48 -2.16
CA VAL A 48 6.27 -6.49 -2.87
C VAL A 48 6.96 -6.93 -4.15
N LEU A 49 7.57 -6.00 -4.90
CA LEU A 49 8.36 -6.33 -6.09
C LEU A 49 9.51 -7.28 -5.76
N LYS A 50 10.21 -7.07 -4.64
CA LYS A 50 11.25 -8.00 -4.16
C LYS A 50 10.69 -9.37 -3.80
N ILE A 51 9.56 -9.43 -3.10
CA ILE A 51 8.88 -10.70 -2.76
C ILE A 51 8.55 -11.49 -4.03
N GLN A 52 7.97 -10.83 -5.02
CA GLN A 52 7.55 -11.45 -6.28
C GLN A 52 8.74 -11.85 -7.17
N ALA A 53 9.80 -11.04 -7.20
CA ALA A 53 11.03 -11.37 -7.93
C ALA A 53 11.70 -12.65 -7.39
N ASN A 54 11.58 -12.90 -6.08
CA ASN A 54 12.08 -14.13 -5.44
C ASN A 54 11.07 -15.29 -5.49
N GLY A 55 9.89 -15.10 -6.11
CA GLY A 55 8.84 -16.11 -6.21
C GLY A 55 8.22 -16.53 -4.87
N LEU A 56 8.44 -15.76 -3.81
CA LEU A 56 7.99 -16.09 -2.45
C LEU A 56 6.46 -16.09 -2.34
N ASP A 57 5.79 -15.29 -3.16
CA ASP A 57 4.33 -15.25 -3.32
C ASP A 57 3.75 -16.55 -3.89
N ARG A 58 4.55 -17.34 -4.62
CA ARG A 58 4.18 -18.66 -5.14
C ARG A 58 4.58 -19.79 -4.19
N LYS A 59 5.68 -19.61 -3.46
CA LYS A 59 6.24 -20.60 -2.53
C LYS A 59 5.50 -20.66 -1.19
N SER A 60 4.92 -19.55 -0.73
CA SER A 60 4.29 -19.46 0.58
C SER A 60 2.86 -18.95 0.51
N HIS A 61 1.90 -19.80 0.91
CA HIS A 61 0.49 -19.44 0.99
C HIS A 61 0.25 -18.30 1.98
N SER A 62 1.03 -18.24 3.07
CA SER A 62 0.98 -17.14 4.05
C SER A 62 1.41 -15.81 3.42
N VAL A 63 2.47 -15.81 2.59
CA VAL A 63 2.92 -14.62 1.87
C VAL A 63 1.87 -14.17 0.86
N LYS A 64 1.26 -15.10 0.11
CA LYS A 64 0.18 -14.78 -0.83
C LYS A 64 -1.02 -14.12 -0.12
N ASN A 65 -1.51 -14.71 0.98
CA ASN A 65 -2.64 -14.18 1.73
C ASN A 65 -2.35 -12.79 2.30
N ALA A 66 -1.13 -12.59 2.81
CA ALA A 66 -0.68 -11.29 3.30
C ALA A 66 -0.69 -10.21 2.21
N LEU A 67 -0.26 -10.57 0.99
CA LEU A 67 -0.27 -9.65 -0.15
C LEU A 67 -1.69 -9.36 -0.65
N GLU A 68 -2.60 -10.34 -0.60
CA GLU A 68 -4.02 -10.11 -0.92
C GLU A 68 -4.68 -9.16 0.08
N ASP A 69 -4.41 -9.32 1.38
CA ASP A 69 -4.91 -8.41 2.42
C ASP A 69 -4.33 -7.01 2.29
N LEU A 70 -3.05 -6.89 1.91
CA LEU A 70 -2.44 -5.61 1.55
C LEU A 70 -3.16 -4.98 0.36
N SER A 71 -3.44 -5.75 -0.70
CA SER A 71 -4.17 -5.25 -1.88
C SER A 71 -5.56 -4.73 -1.51
N ARG A 72 -6.32 -5.48 -0.72
CA ARG A 72 -7.65 -5.05 -0.24
C ARG A 72 -7.56 -3.77 0.59
N THR A 73 -6.54 -3.67 1.46
CA THR A 73 -6.32 -2.47 2.28
C THR A 73 -6.04 -1.26 1.40
N LEU A 74 -5.09 -1.37 0.47
CA LEU A 74 -4.74 -0.31 -0.48
C LEU A 74 -5.94 0.11 -1.34
N GLU A 75 -6.73 -0.86 -1.82
CA GLU A 75 -7.92 -0.59 -2.63
C GLU A 75 -9.02 0.12 -1.82
N ASN A 76 -9.25 -0.29 -0.57
CA ASN A 76 -10.21 0.37 0.31
C ASN A 76 -9.78 1.81 0.62
N THR A 77 -8.50 2.02 0.89
CA THR A 77 -7.92 3.35 1.10
C THR A 77 -8.05 4.20 -0.16
N ARG A 78 -7.76 3.65 -1.35
CA ARG A 78 -7.95 4.32 -2.64
C ARG A 78 -9.40 4.71 -2.87
N ARG A 79 -10.35 3.79 -2.67
CA ARG A 79 -11.80 4.05 -2.85
C ARG A 79 -12.28 5.13 -1.90
N TRP A 80 -11.86 5.07 -0.64
CA TRP A 80 -12.16 6.11 0.33
C TRP A 80 -11.64 7.46 -0.19
N MET A 81 -10.35 7.56 -0.52
CA MET A 81 -9.78 8.82 -1.02
C MET A 81 -10.42 9.35 -2.30
N ARG A 82 -10.72 8.50 -3.29
CA ARG A 82 -11.45 8.90 -4.51
C ARG A 82 -12.84 9.46 -4.21
N LYS A 83 -13.53 8.93 -3.21
CA LYS A 83 -14.85 9.44 -2.78
C LYS A 83 -14.73 10.88 -2.27
N TYR A 84 -13.64 11.24 -1.60
CA TYR A 84 -13.43 12.58 -1.06
C TYR A 84 -12.74 13.54 -2.03
N SER A 85 -11.98 13.05 -3.02
CA SER A 85 -11.35 13.90 -4.02
C SER A 85 -12.32 14.50 -5.04
N LYS A 86 -13.48 13.86 -5.25
CA LYS A 86 -14.58 14.42 -6.06
C LYS A 86 -15.27 15.63 -5.41
N PHE A 87 -15.06 15.86 -4.11
CA PHE A 87 -15.60 17.05 -3.45
C PHE A 87 -14.57 18.19 -3.55
N SER A 88 -14.91 19.27 -4.25
CA SER A 88 -14.13 20.53 -4.32
C SER A 88 -13.77 21.13 -2.95
N ARG A 89 -14.39 20.62 -1.87
CA ARG A 89 -14.14 20.96 -0.46
C ARG A 89 -13.03 20.13 0.19
N MET A 90 -12.23 19.38 -0.57
CA MET A 90 -11.15 18.53 -0.04
C MET A 90 -10.23 19.29 0.94
N LYS A 91 -9.87 20.55 0.64
CA LYS A 91 -9.13 21.45 1.56
C LYS A 91 -9.80 21.67 2.93
N LYS A 92 -11.14 21.71 3.00
CA LYS A 92 -11.91 21.84 4.26
C LYS A 92 -12.09 20.50 4.97
N VAL A 93 -12.31 19.41 4.22
CA VAL A 93 -12.44 18.05 4.77
C VAL A 93 -11.12 17.55 5.35
N LEU A 94 -9.99 17.91 4.74
CA LEU A 94 -8.63 17.65 5.22
C LEU A 94 -8.34 18.24 6.60
N LYS A 95 -9.08 19.27 7.01
CA LYS A 95 -8.95 19.90 8.33
C LYS A 95 -9.85 19.27 9.39
N CYS A 96 -10.76 18.36 9.04
CA CYS A 96 -11.60 17.69 10.03
C CYS A 96 -10.84 16.56 10.72
N ALA A 97 -10.89 16.51 12.05
CA ALA A 97 -10.26 15.46 12.88
C ALA A 97 -10.56 14.03 12.38
N LYS A 98 -11.81 13.77 11.96
CA LYS A 98 -12.25 12.47 11.38
C LYS A 98 -11.43 12.01 10.17
N TYR A 99 -10.83 12.94 9.43
CA TYR A 99 -10.00 12.66 8.27
C TYR A 99 -8.58 12.27 8.68
N ALA A 100 -8.01 12.98 9.65
CA ALA A 100 -6.73 12.65 10.26
C ALA A 100 -6.78 11.26 10.93
N ASP A 101 -7.85 10.96 11.68
CA ASP A 101 -8.03 9.65 12.33
C ASP A 101 -8.05 8.51 11.32
N ARG A 102 -8.64 8.73 10.15
CA ARG A 102 -8.73 7.71 9.11
C ARG A 102 -7.44 7.54 8.32
N ILE A 103 -6.68 8.61 8.08
CA ILE A 103 -5.31 8.48 7.57
C ILE A 103 -4.46 7.67 8.56
N ASN A 104 -4.48 8.05 9.83
CA ASN A 104 -3.73 7.35 10.88
C ASN A 104 -4.13 5.86 10.96
N TYR A 105 -5.42 5.55 10.79
CA TYR A 105 -5.91 4.17 10.68
C TYR A 105 -5.28 3.44 9.49
N PHE A 106 -5.23 4.05 8.31
CA PHE A 106 -4.62 3.44 7.13
C PHE A 106 -3.11 3.29 7.27
N GLU A 107 -2.41 4.27 7.84
CA GLU A 107 -0.97 4.17 8.11
C GLU A 107 -0.64 3.04 9.07
N ARG A 108 -1.43 2.91 10.15
CA ARG A 108 -1.33 1.76 11.07
C ARG A 108 -1.56 0.45 10.33
N LYS A 109 -2.65 0.36 9.55
CA LYS A 109 -2.98 -0.89 8.86
C LYS A 109 -1.95 -1.29 7.82
N LEU A 110 -1.40 -0.33 7.07
CA LEU A 110 -0.29 -0.56 6.15
C LEU A 110 0.98 -1.00 6.87
N SER A 111 1.25 -0.45 8.06
CA SER A 111 2.38 -0.86 8.90
C SER A 111 2.19 -2.27 9.45
N ASP A 112 0.99 -2.64 9.86
CA ASP A 112 0.67 -4.00 10.31
C ASP A 112 0.86 -5.00 9.17
N CYS A 113 0.35 -4.68 7.97
CA CYS A 113 0.58 -5.48 6.78
C CYS A 113 2.07 -5.59 6.44
N PHE A 114 2.83 -4.50 6.56
CA PHE A 114 4.27 -4.51 6.35
C PHE A 114 4.99 -5.41 7.35
N MET A 115 4.76 -5.23 8.65
CA MET A 115 5.39 -6.02 9.71
C MET A 115 5.04 -7.50 9.59
N PHE A 116 3.78 -7.81 9.23
CA PHE A 116 3.36 -9.17 8.98
C PHE A 116 4.07 -9.76 7.76
N LEU A 117 4.15 -9.03 6.64
CA LEU A 117 4.87 -9.48 5.44
C LEU A 117 6.37 -9.63 5.70
N SER A 118 7.02 -8.69 6.39
CA SER A 118 8.44 -8.78 6.72
C SER A 118 8.73 -9.95 7.64
N GLY A 119 7.88 -10.19 8.65
CA GLY A 119 7.99 -11.35 9.52
C GLY A 119 7.85 -12.67 8.78
N ASN A 120 6.81 -12.81 7.93
CA ASN A 120 6.61 -14.03 7.15
C ASN A 120 7.72 -14.26 6.12
N VAL A 121 8.23 -13.21 5.46
CA VAL A 121 9.35 -13.31 4.53
C VAL A 121 10.63 -13.72 5.25
N MET A 122 10.93 -13.11 6.41
CA MET A 122 12.09 -13.49 7.23
C MET A 122 11.99 -14.93 7.74
N SER A 123 10.83 -15.37 8.22
CA SER A 123 10.62 -16.76 8.65
C SER A 123 10.71 -17.76 7.50
N THR A 124 10.20 -17.40 6.32
CA THR A 124 10.28 -18.28 5.13
C THR A 124 11.73 -18.41 4.63
N LEU A 125 12.49 -17.30 4.60
CA LEU A 125 13.90 -17.31 4.22
C LEU A 125 14.80 -17.95 5.29
N GLY A 126 14.46 -17.80 6.57
CA GLY A 126 15.16 -18.43 7.69
C GLY A 126 14.98 -19.95 7.73
N ASN A 127 13.82 -20.45 7.30
CA ASN A 127 13.58 -21.90 7.16
C ASN A 127 14.20 -22.51 5.89
N GLU A 128 14.59 -21.73 4.88
CA GLU A 128 15.36 -22.23 3.71
C GLU A 128 16.88 -22.30 4.01
N MET A 129 17.36 -21.85 5.18
CA MET A 129 18.78 -21.92 5.60
C MET A 129 19.08 -22.96 6.70
N VAL A 130 18.14 -23.88 7.00
CA VAL A 130 18.35 -25.01 7.94
C VAL A 130 18.15 -26.34 7.22
#